data_AF-A0A530GFI6-F1
#
_entry.id   AF-A0A530GFI6-F1
#
_cell.length_a   1.000
_cell.length_b   1.000
_cell.length_c   1.000
_cell.angle_alpha   90.00
_cell.angle_beta   90.00
_cell.angle_gamma   90.00
#
_symmetry.space_group_name_H-M   'P 1'
#
loop_
_entity.id
_entity.type
_entity.pdbx_description
1 polymer ?
#
loop_
_entity_poly.entity_id
_entity_poly.type
_entity_poly.pdbx_seq_one_letter_code
_entity_poly.pdbx_strand_id
1 'polypeptide(L)'
;EDGVSSERRPPTISVIICAYTADRWALLLKSVASAQEQTLQPCEIIVCVDQPLFHRSAAQWADFAASTPPIRVIQNKWDGHLGSARN
;
A
#
# COMPACT_ATOMS: atom_id res chain seq x y z
N GLU A 1 23.86 -38.17 -10.78
CA GLU A 1 22.49 -37.73 -10.45
C GLU A 1 22.59 -36.35 -9.82
N ASP A 2 22.54 -35.31 -10.65
CA ASP A 2 22.67 -33.93 -10.20
C ASP A 2 21.29 -33.27 -10.25
N GLY A 3 20.55 -33.43 -9.16
CA GLY A 3 19.27 -32.76 -8.96
C GLY A 3 19.50 -31.28 -8.63
N VAL A 4 19.42 -30.42 -9.65
CA VAL A 4 19.32 -28.96 -9.45
C VAL A 4 17.99 -28.67 -8.76
N SER A 5 18.03 -28.51 -7.43
CA SER A 5 16.94 -27.97 -6.65
C SER A 5 16.85 -26.47 -6.97
N SER A 6 15.96 -26.08 -7.88
CA SER A 6 15.67 -24.67 -8.12
C SER A 6 15.13 -24.05 -6.84
N GLU A 7 15.92 -23.23 -6.14
CA GLU A 7 15.43 -22.46 -5.02
C GLU A 7 14.38 -21.46 -5.52
N ARG A 8 13.09 -21.77 -5.31
CA ARG A 8 12.02 -20.81 -5.58
C ARG A 8 12.08 -19.72 -4.52
N ARG A 9 12.74 -18.60 -4.84
CA ARG A 9 12.64 -17.38 -4.03
C ARG A 9 11.16 -16.97 -3.94
N PRO A 10 10.68 -16.55 -2.76
CA PRO A 10 9.34 -16.01 -2.64
C PRO A 10 9.19 -14.77 -3.54
N PRO A 11 7.99 -14.53 -4.10
CA PRO A 11 7.75 -13.36 -4.94
C PRO A 11 7.91 -12.07 -4.14
N THR A 12 8.37 -11.01 -4.81
CA THR A 12 8.31 -9.65 -4.26
C THR A 12 6.90 -9.10 -4.43
N ILE A 13 6.35 -8.47 -3.39
CA ILE A 13 4.97 -8.00 -3.34
C ILE A 13 4.96 -6.51 -2.97
N SER A 14 4.33 -5.69 -3.80
CA SER A 14 3.92 -4.34 -3.43
C SER A 14 2.40 -4.33 -3.21
N VAL A 15 1.94 -3.74 -2.11
CA VAL A 15 0.50 -3.63 -1.83
C VAL A 15 0.03 -2.23 -2.19
N ILE A 16 -1.01 -2.12 -3.01
CA ILE A 16 -1.65 -0.83 -3.36
C ILE A 16 -3.03 -0.79 -2.71
N ILE A 17 -3.26 0.22 -1.85
CA ILE A 17 -4.55 0.47 -1.21
C ILE A 17 -5.10 1.78 -1.73
N CYS A 18 -6.23 1.72 -2.44
CA CYS A 18 -6.89 2.90 -2.98
C CYS A 18 -8.06 3.35 -2.09
N ALA A 19 -8.12 4.65 -1.75
CA ALA A 19 -9.25 5.20 -0.99
C ALA A 19 -9.64 6.61 -1.48
N TYR A 20 -10.94 6.80 -1.73
CA TYR A 20 -11.48 8.00 -2.37
C TYR A 20 -12.42 8.82 -1.48
N THR A 21 -12.67 8.38 -0.23
CA THR A 21 -13.55 9.08 0.71
C THR A 21 -12.97 9.08 2.11
N ALA A 22 -13.10 10.22 2.81
CA ALA A 22 -12.66 10.40 4.19
C ALA A 22 -13.52 9.61 5.20
N ASP A 23 -14.77 9.27 4.85
CA ASP A 23 -15.70 8.54 5.73
C ASP A 23 -15.17 7.14 6.09
N ARG A 24 -14.26 6.61 5.26
CA ARG A 24 -13.65 5.29 5.42
C ARG A 24 -12.26 5.36 6.02
N TRP A 25 -11.89 6.45 6.69
CA TRP A 25 -10.57 6.60 7.32
C TRP A 25 -10.19 5.42 8.22
N ALA A 26 -11.09 5.00 9.11
CA ALA A 26 -10.84 3.88 10.00
C ALA A 26 -10.61 2.56 9.24
N LEU A 27 -11.30 2.39 8.10
CA LEU A 27 -11.10 1.22 7.25
C LEU A 27 -9.75 1.28 6.52
N LEU A 28 -9.34 2.46 6.03
CA LEU A 28 -8.03 2.64 5.41
C LEU A 28 -6.90 2.28 6.38
N LEU A 29 -6.97 2.75 7.63
CA LEU A 29 -5.98 2.41 8.66
C LEU A 29 -5.93 0.89 8.92
N LYS A 30 -7.10 0.24 9.05
CA LYS A 30 -7.18 -1.22 9.23
C LYS A 30 -6.62 -1.99 8.04
N SER A 31 -6.87 -1.53 6.82
CA SER A 31 -6.33 -2.16 5.61
C SER A 31 -4.81 -2.07 5.55
N VAL A 32 -4.24 -0.92 5.94
CA VAL A 32 -2.79 -0.74 6.03
C VAL A 32 -2.21 -1.66 7.10
N ALA A 33 -2.76 -1.66 8.33
CA ALA A 33 -2.31 -2.54 9.40
C ALA A 33 -2.37 -4.03 9.00
N SER A 34 -3.48 -4.44 8.37
CA SER A 34 -3.63 -5.80 7.84
C SER A 34 -2.54 -6.15 6.82
N ALA A 35 -2.16 -5.23 5.94
CA ALA A 35 -1.08 -5.44 4.99
C ALA A 35 0.31 -5.55 5.66
N GLN A 36 0.53 -4.81 6.76
CA GLN A 36 1.77 -4.91 7.55
C GLN A 36 1.88 -6.24 8.30
N GLU A 37 0.77 -6.87 8.67
CA GLU A 37 0.71 -8.12 9.43
C GLU A 37 0.72 -9.38 8.55
N GLN A 38 0.84 -9.25 7.22
CA GLN A 38 0.84 -10.40 6.31
C GLN A 38 2.06 -11.32 6.54
N THR A 39 1.84 -12.64 6.48
CA THR A 39 2.90 -13.65 6.65
C THR A 39 4.04 -13.49 5.65
N LEU A 40 3.71 -13.15 4.40
CA LEU A 40 4.70 -12.73 3.41
C LEU A 40 4.72 -11.20 3.38
N GLN A 41 5.77 -10.62 3.95
CA GLN A 41 5.92 -9.18 4.08
C GLN A 41 6.03 -8.51 2.70
N PRO A 42 5.16 -7.52 2.39
CA PRO A 42 5.35 -6.66 1.24
C PRO A 42 6.69 -5.91 1.32
N CYS A 43 7.28 -5.55 0.18
CA CYS A 43 8.44 -4.67 0.16
C CYS A 43 8.06 -3.19 0.36
N GLU A 44 6.83 -2.82 0.01
CA GLU A 44 6.25 -1.50 0.26
C GLU A 44 4.72 -1.57 0.28
N ILE A 45 4.11 -0.57 0.92
CA ILE A 45 2.68 -0.30 0.84
C ILE A 45 2.49 1.08 0.20
N ILE A 46 1.68 1.16 -0.84
CA ILE A 46 1.33 2.39 -1.55
C ILE A 46 -0.14 2.71 -1.24
N VAL A 47 -0.36 3.82 -0.55
CA VAL A 47 -1.68 4.35 -0.25
C VAL A 47 -2.02 5.41 -1.30
N CYS A 48 -2.86 5.05 -2.26
CA CYS A 48 -3.30 5.92 -3.35
C CYS A 48 -4.64 6.55 -2.97
N VAL A 49 -4.69 7.87 -2.86
CA VAL A 49 -5.89 8.55 -2.34
C VAL A 49 -6.29 9.78 -3.14
N ASP A 50 -7.60 10.01 -3.23
CA ASP A 50 -8.18 11.21 -3.82
C ASP A 50 -8.17 12.36 -2.80
N GLN A 51 -8.42 13.58 -3.28
CA GLN A 51 -8.79 14.69 -2.39
C GLN A 51 -10.21 14.47 -1.84
N PRO A 52 -10.51 14.89 -0.59
CA PRO A 52 -9.64 15.62 0.35
C PRO A 52 -8.75 14.73 1.22
N LEU A 53 -8.72 13.42 0.99
CA LEU A 53 -8.07 12.44 1.89
C LEU A 53 -6.54 12.54 1.87
N PHE A 54 -5.96 13.02 0.76
CA PHE A 54 -4.52 13.08 0.55
C PHE A 54 -3.74 13.77 1.68
N HIS A 55 -4.13 14.97 2.11
CA HIS A 55 -3.39 15.69 3.16
C HIS A 55 -3.37 14.94 4.49
N ARG A 56 -4.51 14.34 4.86
CA ARG A 56 -4.61 13.56 6.09
C ARG A 56 -3.73 12.30 6.02
N SER A 57 -3.77 11.59 4.90
CA SER A 57 -2.94 10.40 4.68
C SER A 57 -1.45 10.76 4.67
N ALA A 58 -1.06 11.82 3.95
CA ALA A 58 0.32 12.28 3.88
C ALA A 58 0.88 12.66 5.25
N ALA A 59 0.07 13.29 6.11
CA ALA A 59 0.47 13.60 7.49
C ALA A 59 0.59 12.33 8.35
N GLN A 60 -0.31 11.35 8.20
CA GLN A 60 -0.29 10.09 8.94
C GLN A 60 0.96 9.25 8.65
N TRP A 61 1.43 9.26 7.41
CA TRP A 61 2.59 8.49 6.94
C TRP A 61 3.66 9.41 6.34
N ALA A 62 3.98 10.50 7.05
CA ALA A 62 4.95 11.50 6.60
C ALA A 62 6.39 10.96 6.56
N ASP A 63 6.73 10.07 7.50
CA ASP A 63 8.00 9.34 7.50
C ASP A 63 7.81 7.97 6.84
N PHE A 64 8.26 7.88 5.58
CA PHE A 64 8.22 6.65 4.79
C PHE A 64 8.88 5.46 5.50
N ALA A 65 10.01 5.71 6.17
CA ALA A 65 10.86 4.66 6.74
C ALA A 65 10.47 4.30 8.19
N ALA A 66 9.66 5.12 8.86
CA ALA A 66 9.16 4.82 10.21
C ALA A 66 8.21 3.60 10.26
N SER A 67 7.68 3.18 9.12
CA SER A 67 6.81 2.00 9.01
C SER A 67 7.57 0.81 8.42
N THR A 68 7.27 -0.39 8.91
CA THR A 68 7.73 -1.64 8.31
C THR A 68 6.49 -2.47 7.93
N PRO A 69 6.32 -2.85 6.65
CA PRO A 69 7.00 -2.32 5.47
C PRO A 69 6.79 -0.81 5.28
N PRO A 70 7.66 -0.13 4.51
CA PRO A 70 7.61 1.31 4.38
C PRO A 70 6.39 1.75 3.55
N ILE A 71 5.81 2.90 3.91
CA ILE A 71 4.49 3.34 3.42
C ILE A 71 4.60 4.64 2.63
N ARG A 72 4.19 4.61 1.36
CA ARG A 72 4.13 5.81 0.50
C ARG A 72 2.69 6.23 0.26
N VAL A 73 2.42 7.51 0.41
CA VAL A 73 1.14 8.11 0.04
C VAL A 73 1.29 8.81 -1.30
N ILE A 74 0.42 8.46 -2.24
CA ILE A 74 0.35 9.14 -3.54
C ILE A 74 -1.04 9.73 -3.73
N GLN A 75 -1.11 10.93 -4.30
CA GLN A 75 -2.37 11.49 -4.73
C GLN A 75 -2.78 10.83 -6.04
N ASN A 76 -4.00 10.32 -6.11
CA ASN A 76 -4.57 9.88 -7.38
C ASN A 76 -4.70 11.09 -8.33
N LYS A 77 -4.30 10.89 -9.58
CA LYS A 77 -4.24 11.97 -10.59
C LYS A 77 -5.57 12.19 -11.32
N TRP A 78 -6.54 11.28 -11.15
CA TRP A 78 -7.79 11.28 -11.89
C TRP A 78 -8.98 11.32 -10.93
N ASP A 79 -9.74 12.42 -10.95
CA ASP A 79 -10.91 12.60 -10.09
C ASP A 79 -11.94 11.48 -10.34
N GLY A 80 -12.22 10.67 -9.31
CA GLY A 80 -13.42 9.81 -9.27
C GLY A 80 -13.34 8.45 -9.95
N HIS A 81 -12.18 7.97 -10.38
CA HIS A 81 -12.06 6.65 -11.02
C HIS A 81 -11.02 5.74 -10.34
N LEU A 82 -11.50 4.88 -9.43
CA LEU A 82 -10.70 3.84 -8.75
C LEU A 82 -9.93 2.93 -9.73
N GLY A 83 -10.43 2.81 -10.97
CA GLY A 83 -9.77 2.06 -12.04
C GLY A 83 -8.43 2.65 -12.48
N SER A 84 -8.24 3.97 -12.40
CA SER A 84 -6.98 4.62 -12.76
C SER A 84 -5.97 4.62 -11.62
N ALA A 85 -6.40 4.45 -10.37
CA ALA A 85 -5.51 4.37 -9.22
C ALA A 85 -4.63 3.09 -9.21
N ARG A 86 -4.95 2.12 -10.07
CA ARG A 86 -4.31 0.80 -10.15
C ARG A 86 -3.48 0.58 -11.43
N ASN A 87 -3.49 1.52 -12.38
CA ASN A 87 -2.83 1.42 -13.69
C ASN A 87 -1.87 2.59 -13.91
#